data_AF-A0A7S4FFZ0-F1
#
_entry.id   AF-A0A7S4FFZ0-F1
#
_cell.length_a   1.000
_cell.length_b   1.000
_cell.length_c   1.000
_cell.angle_alpha   90.00
_cell.angle_beta   90.00
_cell.angle_gamma   90.00
#
_symmetry.space_group_name_H-M   'P 1'
#
loop_
_entity.id
_entity.type
_entity.pdbx_description
1 polymer ?
#
loop_
_entity_poly.entity_id
_entity_poly.type
_entity_poly.pdbx_seq_one_letter_code
_entity_poly.pdbx_strand_id
1 'polypeptide(L)'
;LKTLLGDENMYTDKDEWDFEYTYNCTLTATHLWLRQWADLAVVAPVTCNHLAKIAHGIGDTLPSMITNAWDWTRKPLILCPAMNNIMYQHPACQQNLKTLK
;
A
#
# COMPACT_ATOMS: atom_id res chain seq x y z
N LEU A 1 -9.02 -6.74 14.25
CA LEU A 1 -7.94 -5.91 13.65
C LEU A 1 -7.97 -4.49 14.18
N LYS A 2 -9.08 -3.73 14.08
CA LYS A 2 -9.22 -2.43 14.78
C LYS A 2 -8.95 -2.50 16.30
N THR A 3 -9.39 -3.57 16.95
CA THR A 3 -9.15 -3.78 18.39
C THR A 3 -7.72 -4.22 18.75
N LEU A 4 -6.89 -4.58 17.77
CA LEU A 4 -5.54 -5.13 18.02
C LEU A 4 -4.42 -4.09 17.85
N LEU A 5 -4.69 -2.94 17.22
CA LEU A 5 -3.65 -1.96 16.86
C LEU A 5 -3.87 -0.56 17.46
N GLY A 6 -4.97 -0.34 18.18
CA GLY A 6 -5.35 0.99 18.67
C GLY A 6 -5.76 1.93 17.51
N ASP A 7 -6.73 2.81 17.74
CA ASP A 7 -7.14 3.79 16.70
C ASP A 7 -6.01 4.79 16.38
N GLU A 8 -4.99 4.89 17.24
CA GLU A 8 -3.83 5.77 17.09
C GLU A 8 -2.88 5.41 15.93
N ASN A 9 -2.95 4.19 15.39
CA ASN A 9 -2.06 3.72 14.32
C ASN A 9 -2.79 3.45 12.99
N MET A 10 -4.02 3.95 12.83
CA MET A 10 -4.80 3.77 11.62
C MET A 10 -4.72 5.02 10.73
N TYR A 11 -3.99 4.90 9.62
CA TYR A 11 -3.89 5.94 8.60
C TYR A 11 -4.87 5.70 7.45
N THR A 12 -5.40 6.79 6.91
CA THR A 12 -6.38 6.84 5.83
C THR A 12 -5.95 7.87 4.78
N ASP A 13 -6.62 7.87 3.62
CA ASP A 13 -6.34 8.83 2.55
C ASP A 13 -6.49 10.30 2.98
N LYS A 14 -7.23 10.58 4.06
CA LYS A 14 -7.38 11.95 4.60
C LYS A 14 -6.09 12.45 5.24
N ASP A 15 -5.37 11.56 5.92
CA ASP A 15 -4.14 11.88 6.66
C ASP A 15 -2.97 12.23 5.73
N GLU A 16 -3.08 11.88 4.45
CA GLU A 16 -2.12 12.29 3.42
C GLU A 16 -2.18 13.79 3.12
N TRP A 17 -3.36 14.39 3.25
CA TRP A 17 -3.64 15.79 2.88
C TRP A 17 -3.89 16.70 4.09
N ASP A 18 -3.90 16.15 5.30
CA ASP A 18 -4.03 16.91 6.54
C ASP A 18 -2.64 17.42 7.00
N PHE A 19 -2.24 18.55 6.43
CA PHE A 19 -0.94 19.19 6.69
C PHE A 19 -0.82 19.77 8.10
N GLU A 20 -1.91 19.90 8.85
CA GLU A 20 -1.92 20.44 10.20
C GLU A 20 -1.42 19.40 11.23
N TYR A 21 -1.53 18.11 10.89
CA TYR A 21 -1.23 16.98 11.79
C TYR A 21 0.08 16.23 11.51
N THR A 22 0.94 16.74 10.62
CA THR A 22 2.16 16.03 10.21
C THR A 22 3.29 16.11 11.26
N TYR A 23 3.12 15.43 12.40
CA TYR A 23 4.17 14.95 13.31
C TYR A 23 5.38 15.86 13.62
N ASN A 24 5.21 17.19 13.74
CA ASN A 24 6.34 18.13 13.90
C ASN A 24 7.48 17.91 12.87
N CYS A 25 7.16 17.29 11.74
CA CYS A 25 8.12 16.87 10.74
C CYS A 25 8.02 17.85 9.58
N THR A 26 9.13 18.52 9.27
CA THR A 26 9.24 19.46 8.16
C THR A 26 8.81 18.80 6.85
N LEU A 27 7.54 19.01 6.46
CA LEU A 27 6.99 18.81 5.12
C LEU A 27 7.25 17.42 4.50
N THR A 28 6.95 16.34 5.21
CA THR A 28 7.03 14.98 4.61
C THR A 28 5.63 14.38 4.53
N ALA A 29 5.15 14.17 3.29
CA ALA A 29 3.87 13.53 3.02
C ALA A 29 3.74 12.18 3.75
N THR A 30 2.54 11.85 4.25
CA THR A 30 2.30 10.70 5.15
C THR A 30 2.78 9.38 4.54
N HIS A 31 2.56 9.16 3.24
CA HIS A 31 3.07 7.97 2.53
C HIS A 31 4.61 7.87 2.53
N LEU A 32 5.33 9.00 2.43
CA LEU A 32 6.80 9.02 2.46
C LEU A 32 7.32 8.73 3.87
N TRP A 33 6.67 9.31 4.89
CA TRP A 33 7.00 9.04 6.28
C TRP A 33 6.80 7.56 6.63
N LEU A 34 5.64 6.99 6.30
CA LEU A 34 5.35 5.56 6.51
C LEU A 34 6.36 4.66 5.80
N ARG A 35 6.72 4.99 4.55
CA ARG A 35 7.71 4.26 3.75
C ARG A 35 9.12 4.33 4.36
N GLN A 36 9.49 5.44 4.98
CA GLN A 36 10.76 5.57 5.68
C GLN A 36 10.76 4.79 7.00
N TRP A 37 9.69 4.92 7.79
CA TRP A 37 9.52 4.29 9.10
C TRP A 37 9.48 2.77 9.04
N ALA A 38 8.75 2.18 8.09
CA ALA A 38 8.54 0.74 8.04
C ALA A 38 9.75 -0.01 7.46
N ASP A 39 10.22 -1.09 8.11
CA ASP A 39 11.28 -1.96 7.57
C ASP A 39 10.76 -2.97 6.52
N LEU A 40 9.46 -3.26 6.58
CA LEU A 40 8.72 -4.24 5.77
C LEU A 40 7.31 -3.70 5.56
N ALA A 41 6.72 -3.98 4.39
CA ALA A 41 5.31 -3.74 4.14
C ALA A 41 4.59 -5.05 3.80
N VAL A 42 3.39 -5.21 4.35
CA VAL A 42 2.49 -6.32 4.03
C VAL A 42 1.17 -5.73 3.57
N VAL A 43 0.73 -6.12 2.37
CA VAL A 43 -0.61 -5.80 1.89
C VAL A 43 -1.43 -7.07 1.98
N ALA A 44 -2.38 -7.08 2.92
CA ALA A 44 -3.26 -8.21 3.16
C ALA A 44 -4.64 -7.70 3.66
N PRO A 45 -5.74 -7.94 2.92
CA PRO A 45 -5.81 -8.57 1.59
C PRO A 45 -5.33 -7.64 0.44
N VAL A 46 -4.78 -8.20 -0.62
CA VAL A 46 -4.59 -7.53 -1.92
C VAL A 46 -5.74 -7.89 -2.85
N THR A 47 -6.57 -6.92 -3.18
CA THR A 47 -7.64 -7.08 -4.18
C THR A 47 -7.08 -7.01 -5.60
N CYS A 48 -7.84 -7.49 -6.59
CA CYS A 48 -7.44 -7.38 -8.01
C CYS A 48 -7.17 -5.94 -8.44
N ASN A 49 -7.96 -4.98 -7.92
CA ASN A 49 -7.79 -3.56 -8.23
C ASN A 49 -6.47 -3.02 -7.65
N HIS A 50 -6.19 -3.29 -6.38
CA HIS A 50 -4.96 -2.83 -5.76
C HIS A 50 -3.73 -3.50 -6.37
N LEU A 51 -3.81 -4.79 -6.70
CA LEU A 51 -2.77 -5.50 -7.44
C LEU A 51 -2.46 -4.83 -8.79
N ALA A 52 -3.48 -4.45 -9.55
CA ALA A 52 -3.31 -3.77 -10.83
C ALA A 52 -2.62 -2.41 -10.65
N LYS A 53 -3.01 -1.65 -9.62
CA LYS A 53 -2.39 -0.36 -9.32
C LYS A 53 -0.90 -0.52 -9.02
N ILE A 54 -0.52 -1.50 -8.20
CA ILE A 54 0.89 -1.79 -7.91
C ILE A 54 1.63 -2.20 -9.19
N ALA A 55 1.07 -3.11 -10.00
CA ALA A 55 1.68 -3.59 -11.24
C ALA A 55 1.94 -2.50 -12.28
N HIS A 56 1.17 -1.40 -12.22
CA HIS A 56 1.26 -0.29 -13.17
C HIS A 56 1.78 1.02 -12.54
N GLY A 57 2.25 0.99 -11.28
CA GLY A 57 2.80 2.17 -10.61
C GLY A 57 1.80 3.30 -10.36
N ILE A 58 0.52 2.97 -10.13
CA ILE A 58 -0.55 3.94 -9.87
C ILE A 58 -0.64 4.22 -8.36
N GLY A 59 -0.41 5.47 -7.94
CA GLY A 59 -0.50 5.93 -6.56
C GLY A 59 -1.56 7.01 -6.35
N ASP A 60 -2.82 6.61 -6.24
CA ASP A 60 -4.00 7.46 -6.12
C ASP A 60 -4.73 7.37 -4.76
N THR A 61 -4.28 6.47 -3.88
CA THR A 61 -4.75 6.27 -2.50
C THR A 61 -3.52 6.11 -1.61
N LEU A 62 -3.61 6.40 -0.31
CA LEU A 62 -2.47 6.32 0.60
C LEU A 62 -1.74 4.97 0.51
N PRO A 63 -2.42 3.80 0.58
CA PRO A 63 -1.74 2.51 0.44
C PRO A 63 -1.05 2.34 -0.93
N SER A 64 -1.68 2.79 -2.03
CA SER A 64 -1.09 2.67 -3.36
C SER A 64 0.12 3.60 -3.54
N MET A 65 0.07 4.81 -2.97
CA MET A 65 1.21 5.74 -2.92
C MET A 65 2.38 5.16 -2.11
N ILE A 66 2.13 4.53 -0.96
CA ILE A 66 3.17 3.85 -0.16
C ILE A 66 3.83 2.75 -0.99
N THR A 67 3.06 1.86 -1.61
CA THR A 67 3.60 0.75 -2.42
C THR A 67 4.38 1.23 -3.64
N ASN A 68 3.93 2.33 -4.26
CA ASN A 68 4.58 2.92 -5.43
C ASN A 68 5.90 3.60 -5.07
N ALA A 69 5.97 4.27 -3.90
CA ALA A 69 7.18 4.90 -3.39
C ALA A 69 8.12 3.92 -2.65
N TRP A 70 7.71 2.66 -2.47
CA TRP A 70 8.44 1.68 -1.68
C TRP A 70 9.84 1.41 -2.25
N ASP A 71 10.82 1.07 -1.39
CA ASP A 71 12.15 0.65 -1.86
C ASP A 71 12.19 -0.88 -1.99
N TRP A 72 11.76 -1.39 -3.14
CA TRP A 72 11.69 -2.83 -3.41
C TRP A 72 13.07 -3.51 -3.44
N THR A 73 14.16 -2.74 -3.53
CA THR A 73 15.53 -3.28 -3.56
C THR A 73 16.10 -3.57 -2.17
N ARG A 74 15.55 -2.91 -1.14
CA ARG A 74 16.07 -2.98 0.24
C ARG A 74 15.05 -3.48 1.26
N LYS A 75 13.78 -3.12 1.09
CA LYS A 75 12.73 -3.40 2.06
C LYS A 75 11.74 -4.41 1.47
N PRO A 76 11.50 -5.57 2.09
CA PRO A 76 10.56 -6.54 1.58
C PRO A 76 9.14 -5.95 1.47
N LEU A 77 8.43 -6.28 0.40
CA LEU A 77 7.01 -6.02 0.22
C LEU A 77 6.29 -7.35 -0.02
N ILE A 78 5.42 -7.74 0.90
CA ILE A 78 4.66 -8.98 0.83
C ILE A 78 3.24 -8.66 0.37
N LEU A 79 2.82 -9.29 -0.72
CA LEU A 79 1.47 -9.17 -1.26
C LEU A 79 0.70 -10.46 -0.99
N CYS A 80 -0.48 -10.36 -0.39
CA CYS A 80 -1.37 -11.50 -0.14
C CYS A 80 -2.65 -11.36 -0.98
N PRO A 81 -2.67 -11.81 -2.25
CA PRO A 81 -3.85 -11.76 -3.10
C PRO A 81 -5.03 -12.50 -2.48
N ALA A 82 -6.15 -11.81 -2.32
CA ALA A 82 -7.40 -12.40 -1.84
C ALA A 82 -8.57 -11.82 -2.63
N MET A 83 -9.18 -12.67 -3.47
CA MET A 83 -10.27 -12.32 -4.36
C MET A 83 -11.05 -13.58 -4.77
N ASN A 84 -12.25 -13.39 -5.32
CA ASN A 84 -13.05 -14.49 -5.87
C ASN A 84 -12.27 -15.27 -6.96
N ASN A 85 -12.54 -16.56 -7.11
CA ASN A 85 -11.85 -17.44 -8.08
C ASN A 85 -11.94 -16.93 -9.53
N ILE A 86 -13.08 -16.39 -9.96
CA ILE A 86 -13.26 -15.84 -11.31
C ILE A 86 -12.38 -14.60 -11.50
N MET A 87 -12.32 -13.71 -10.50
CA MET A 87 -11.44 -12.54 -10.53
C MET A 87 -9.96 -12.95 -10.58
N TYR A 88 -9.57 -13.95 -9.78
CA TYR A 88 -8.20 -14.44 -9.73
C TYR A 88 -7.77 -14.99 -11.09
N GLN A 89 -8.64 -15.77 -11.76
CA GLN A 89 -8.36 -16.36 -13.08
C GLN A 89 -8.41 -15.34 -14.22
N HIS A 90 -8.85 -14.11 -13.98
CA HIS A 90 -8.94 -13.08 -15.03
C HIS A 90 -7.57 -12.84 -15.67
N PRO A 91 -7.45 -12.80 -17.02
CA PRO A 91 -6.16 -12.66 -17.71
C PRO A 91 -5.34 -11.45 -17.25
N ALA A 92 -5.99 -10.30 -17.03
CA ALA A 92 -5.30 -9.11 -16.51
C ALA A 92 -4.78 -9.31 -15.08
N CYS A 93 -5.52 -10.01 -14.21
CA CYS A 93 -5.05 -10.31 -12.86
C CYS A 93 -3.81 -11.22 -12.91
N GLN A 94 -3.85 -12.25 -13.75
CA GLN A 94 -2.72 -13.16 -13.95
C GLN A 94 -1.50 -12.44 -14.54
N GLN A 95 -1.70 -11.48 -15.45
CA GLN A 95 -0.61 -10.67 -15.99
C GLN A 95 0.00 -9.77 -14.91
N ASN A 96 -0.82 -9.12 -14.07
CA ASN A 96 -0.34 -8.29 -12.97
C ASN A 96 0.45 -9.10 -11.94
N LEU A 97 -0.02 -10.32 -11.61
CA LEU A 97 0.74 -11.25 -10.75
C LEU A 97 2.09 -11.62 -11.36
N LYS A 98 2.20 -11.75 -12.68
CA LYS A 98 3.48 -12.05 -13.34
C LYS A 98 4.43 -10.85 -13.34
N THR A 99 3.91 -9.64 -13.51
CA THR A 99 4.70 -8.40 -13.46
C THR A 99 5.30 -8.15 -12.08
N LEU A 100 4.61 -8.56 -11.01
CA LEU A 100 4.99 -8.30 -9.61
C LEU A 100 5.79 -9.44 -8.95
N LYS A 101 6.26 -10.42 -9.73
CA LYS A 101 7.17 -11.48 -9.27
C LYS A 101 8.61 -11.08 -9.49
#